data_AF-A0A2P2GKK6-F1
#
_entry.id   AF-A0A2P2GKK6-F1
#
_cell.length_a   1.000
_cell.length_b   1.000
_cell.length_c   1.000
_cell.angle_alpha   90.00
_cell.angle_beta   90.00
_cell.angle_gamma   90.00
#
_symmetry.space_group_name_H-M   'P 1'
#
loop_
_entity.id
_entity.type
_entity.pdbx_description
1 polymer ?
#
loop_
_entity_poly.entity_id
_entity_poly.type
_entity_poly.pdbx_seq_one_letter_code
_entity_poly.pdbx_strand_id
1 'polypeptide(L)'
;MGLFAQDRLGGQFMDARQITALDDEAFEELLLAHVHPPVRDPDVWAGLTHPDNIRRTQSVAAAKHQRTAHALRKRKAEREVFQQECLARGYEGKRDWFETRAEYESWRSRAGNFHQTMQKALSEIARIMRDQNRSAGDRSFGAQRNTLRLLALAVSKHQAAHARAGGVAEQQDYELWRVLDQLTVPTGPDQDQVSLRTMLDVYWTEVNPVSDVEERRADAERMMRGAPGGQSSRYAGVPRARHVDNGKGLA
;
A
#
# COMPACT_ATOMS: atom_id res chain seq x y z
N MET A 1 -5.70 5.81 40.74
CA MET A 1 -5.11 5.88 39.39
C MET A 1 -5.33 4.55 38.72
N GLY A 2 -6.48 4.41 38.05
CA GLY A 2 -6.96 3.15 37.48
C GLY A 2 -6.26 2.82 36.18
N LEU A 3 -5.62 1.65 36.16
CA LEU A 3 -5.34 0.88 34.95
C LEU A 3 -6.69 0.60 34.26
N PHE A 4 -6.96 1.28 33.15
CA PHE A 4 -8.08 0.91 32.29
C PHE A 4 -7.70 -0.36 31.54
N ALA A 5 -8.11 -1.48 32.14
CA ALA A 5 -8.30 -2.75 31.45
C ALA A 5 -9.21 -2.51 30.24
N GLN A 6 -8.66 -2.62 29.03
CA GLN A 6 -9.45 -2.88 27.84
C GLN A 6 -9.76 -4.37 27.83
N ASP A 7 -10.77 -4.72 28.62
CA ASP A 7 -11.47 -5.99 28.54
C ASP A 7 -12.37 -5.93 27.29
N ARG A 8 -11.79 -6.19 26.12
CA ARG A 8 -12.55 -6.44 24.88
C ARG A 8 -13.02 -7.90 24.93
N LEU A 9 -14.25 -8.06 25.39
CA LEU A 9 -15.02 -9.30 25.29
C LEU A 9 -15.01 -9.85 23.85
N GLY A 10 -14.36 -11.00 23.66
CA GLY A 10 -14.78 -12.02 22.67
C GLY A 10 -14.38 -11.84 21.19
N GLY A 11 -13.52 -10.88 20.82
CA GLY A 11 -12.96 -10.83 19.48
C GLY A 11 -11.83 -11.83 19.31
N GLN A 12 -12.11 -13.05 18.84
CA GLN A 12 -11.06 -13.95 18.39
C GLN A 12 -10.34 -13.30 17.20
N PHE A 13 -9.17 -12.73 17.46
CA PHE A 13 -8.23 -12.38 16.39
C PHE A 13 -7.91 -13.66 15.62
N MET A 14 -8.53 -13.82 14.45
CA MET A 14 -8.15 -14.87 13.51
C MET A 14 -6.95 -14.41 12.71
N ASP A 15 -5.80 -15.01 12.99
CA ASP A 15 -4.58 -14.78 12.20
C ASP A 15 -4.76 -15.35 10.79
N ALA A 16 -4.06 -14.78 9.81
CA ALA A 16 -4.08 -15.21 8.41
C ALA A 16 -3.76 -16.70 8.27
N ARG A 17 -2.87 -17.24 9.12
CA ARG A 17 -2.50 -18.66 9.15
C ARG A 17 -3.66 -19.57 9.59
N GLN A 18 -4.47 -19.12 10.54
CA GLN A 18 -5.65 -19.86 11.00
C GLN A 18 -6.70 -19.92 9.89
N ILE A 19 -6.87 -18.81 9.16
CA ILE A 19 -7.77 -18.73 8.00
C ILE A 19 -7.29 -19.64 6.86
N THR A 20 -5.98 -19.72 6.61
CA THR A 20 -5.41 -20.63 5.60
C THR A 20 -5.72 -22.09 5.90
N ALA A 21 -5.74 -22.48 7.18
CA ALA A 21 -6.00 -23.85 7.61
C ALA A 21 -7.48 -24.27 7.53
N LEU A 22 -8.40 -23.32 7.29
CA LEU A 22 -9.82 -23.63 7.12
C LEU A 22 -10.06 -24.43 5.84
N ASP A 23 -10.97 -25.39 5.90
CA ASP A 23 -11.51 -26.05 4.72
C ASP A 23 -12.30 -25.07 3.83
N ASP A 24 -12.69 -25.52 2.63
CA ASP A 24 -13.34 -24.65 1.66
C ASP A 24 -14.72 -24.16 2.12
N GLU A 25 -15.44 -24.96 2.90
CA GLU A 25 -16.79 -24.62 3.38
C GLU A 25 -16.73 -23.57 4.49
N ALA A 26 -15.92 -23.80 5.53
CA ALA A 26 -15.73 -22.85 6.61
C ALA A 26 -15.10 -21.53 6.11
N PHE A 27 -14.18 -21.61 5.15
CA PHE A 27 -13.59 -20.41 4.53
C PHE A 27 -14.65 -19.61 3.76
N GLU A 28 -15.53 -20.29 3.03
CA GLU A 28 -16.62 -19.66 2.29
C GLU A 28 -17.62 -18.99 3.23
N GLU A 29 -18.04 -19.66 4.30
CA GLU A 29 -18.92 -19.10 5.32
C GLU A 29 -18.30 -17.87 6.00
N LEU A 30 -17.02 -17.95 6.36
CA LEU A 30 -16.28 -16.85 6.97
C LEU A 30 -16.27 -15.62 6.04
N LEU A 31 -15.98 -15.83 4.76
CA LEU A 31 -16.01 -14.77 3.75
C LEU A 31 -17.41 -14.16 3.62
N LEU A 32 -18.46 -14.98 3.57
CA LEU A 32 -19.84 -14.50 3.43
C LEU A 32 -20.30 -13.67 4.65
N ALA A 33 -19.90 -14.06 5.86
CA ALA A 33 -20.18 -13.30 7.06
C ALA A 33 -19.50 -11.92 7.06
N HIS A 34 -18.33 -11.80 6.43
CA HIS A 34 -17.48 -10.61 6.48
C HIS A 34 -17.48 -9.79 5.18
N VAL A 35 -18.26 -10.17 4.16
CA VAL A 35 -18.26 -9.46 2.86
C VAL A 35 -18.87 -8.07 2.95
N HIS A 36 -19.82 -7.85 3.87
CA HIS A 36 -20.55 -6.59 3.98
C HIS A 36 -19.84 -5.60 4.93
N PRO A 37 -19.34 -4.45 4.45
CA PRO A 37 -18.48 -3.57 5.25
C PRO A 37 -19.05 -3.11 6.61
N PRO A 38 -20.36 -2.79 6.74
CA PRO A 38 -20.93 -2.37 8.02
C PRO A 38 -20.88 -3.39 9.17
N VAL A 39 -20.83 -4.69 8.87
CA VAL A 39 -20.84 -5.77 9.88
C VAL A 39 -19.53 -6.56 9.89
N ARG A 40 -18.56 -6.13 9.10
CA ARG A 40 -17.28 -6.80 8.89
C ARG A 40 -16.34 -6.53 10.06
N ASP A 41 -15.83 -7.60 10.66
CA ASP A 41 -14.65 -7.55 11.52
C ASP A 41 -13.40 -7.14 10.69
N PRO A 42 -12.71 -6.05 11.05
CA PRO A 42 -11.51 -5.58 10.36
C PRO A 42 -10.36 -6.60 10.36
N ASP A 43 -10.18 -7.33 11.46
CA ASP A 43 -9.05 -8.24 11.64
C ASP A 43 -9.23 -9.50 10.79
N VAL A 44 -10.46 -10.04 10.77
CA VAL A 44 -10.83 -11.16 9.89
C VAL A 44 -10.68 -10.77 8.42
N TRP A 45 -11.13 -9.56 8.05
CA TRP A 45 -10.97 -9.09 6.67
C TRP A 45 -9.51 -8.88 6.27
N ALA A 46 -8.68 -8.37 7.18
CA ALA A 46 -7.24 -8.28 6.97
C ALA A 46 -6.62 -9.67 6.75
N GLY A 47 -7.05 -10.68 7.51
CA GLY A 47 -6.63 -12.07 7.33
C GLY A 47 -7.11 -12.70 6.01
N LEU A 48 -8.34 -12.43 5.59
CA LEU A 48 -8.88 -12.86 4.29
C LEU A 48 -8.18 -12.18 3.11
N THR A 49 -7.71 -10.95 3.29
CA THR A 49 -7.01 -10.16 2.26
C THR A 49 -5.48 -10.22 2.39
N HIS A 50 -4.98 -11.06 3.30
CA HIS A 50 -3.56 -11.35 3.43
C HIS A 50 -2.99 -11.96 2.14
N PRO A 51 -1.74 -11.69 1.74
CA PRO A 51 -1.13 -12.22 0.52
C PRO A 51 -1.30 -13.74 0.31
N ASP A 52 -1.27 -14.51 1.40
CA ASP A 52 -1.42 -15.96 1.36
C ASP A 52 -2.85 -16.41 1.02
N ASN A 53 -3.86 -15.63 1.40
CA ASN A 53 -5.28 -16.00 1.28
C ASN A 53 -6.00 -15.25 0.15
N ILE A 54 -5.50 -14.08 -0.28
CA ILE A 54 -6.22 -13.14 -1.13
C ILE A 54 -6.66 -13.74 -2.49
N ARG A 55 -5.88 -14.65 -3.06
CA ARG A 55 -6.24 -15.37 -4.29
C ARG A 55 -7.39 -16.35 -4.07
N ARG A 56 -7.38 -17.09 -2.96
CA ARG A 56 -8.47 -17.99 -2.55
C ARG A 56 -9.74 -17.18 -2.29
N THR A 57 -9.63 -16.08 -1.53
CA THR A 57 -10.72 -15.12 -1.28
C THR A 57 -11.33 -14.59 -2.57
N GLN A 58 -10.50 -14.16 -3.52
CA GLN A 58 -10.97 -13.70 -4.84
C GLN A 58 -11.73 -14.79 -5.59
N SER A 59 -11.21 -16.01 -5.63
CA SER A 59 -11.83 -17.15 -6.33
C SER A 59 -13.21 -17.47 -5.76
N VAL A 60 -13.31 -17.60 -4.43
CA VAL A 60 -14.57 -17.91 -3.73
C VAL A 60 -15.60 -16.78 -3.90
N ALA A 61 -15.18 -15.53 -3.73
CA ALA A 61 -16.04 -14.36 -3.95
C ALA A 61 -16.56 -14.30 -5.40
N ALA A 62 -15.69 -14.58 -6.39
CA ALA A 62 -16.06 -14.61 -7.79
C ALA A 62 -17.06 -15.73 -8.08
N ALA A 63 -16.85 -16.93 -7.54
CA ALA A 63 -17.77 -18.04 -7.68
C ALA A 63 -19.15 -17.70 -7.12
N LYS A 64 -19.23 -17.10 -5.92
CA LYS A 64 -20.50 -16.66 -5.31
C LYS A 64 -21.20 -15.54 -6.08
N HIS A 65 -20.44 -14.57 -6.55
CA HIS A 65 -20.96 -13.51 -7.42
C HIS A 65 -21.59 -14.09 -8.70
N GLN A 66 -20.91 -15.04 -9.36
CA GLN A 66 -21.41 -15.70 -10.57
C GLN A 66 -22.64 -16.58 -10.30
N ARG A 67 -22.64 -17.37 -9.21
CA ARG A 67 -23.81 -18.18 -8.80
C ARG A 67 -25.04 -17.29 -8.58
N THR A 68 -24.86 -16.14 -7.92
CA THR A 68 -25.95 -15.17 -7.69
C THR A 68 -26.44 -14.55 -9.00
N ALA A 69 -25.53 -14.15 -9.89
CA ALA A 69 -25.89 -13.62 -11.21
C ALA A 69 -26.64 -14.66 -12.06
N HIS A 70 -26.26 -15.94 -11.98
CA HIS A 70 -26.98 -17.02 -12.63
C HIS A 70 -28.38 -17.21 -12.04
N ALA A 71 -28.53 -17.24 -10.71
CA ALA A 71 -29.82 -17.36 -10.04
C ALA A 71 -30.78 -16.20 -10.40
N LEU A 72 -30.27 -14.96 -10.43
CA LEU A 72 -31.02 -13.78 -10.87
C LEU A 72 -31.54 -13.92 -12.30
N ARG A 73 -30.70 -14.38 -13.24
CA ARG A 73 -31.09 -14.58 -14.63
C ARG A 73 -32.08 -15.73 -14.80
N LYS A 74 -31.81 -16.87 -14.16
CA LYS A 74 -32.67 -18.06 -14.21
C LYS A 74 -34.07 -17.74 -13.71
N ARG A 75 -34.18 -17.16 -12.51
CA ARG A 75 -35.49 -16.86 -11.92
C ARG A 75 -36.23 -15.73 -12.63
N LYS A 76 -35.51 -14.79 -13.27
CA LYS A 76 -36.13 -13.82 -14.18
C LYS A 76 -36.78 -14.51 -15.39
N ALA A 77 -36.07 -15.45 -16.02
CA ALA A 77 -36.62 -16.21 -17.15
C ALA A 77 -37.82 -17.07 -16.72
N GLU A 78 -37.72 -17.77 -15.59
CA GLU A 78 -38.85 -18.52 -15.00
C GLU A 78 -40.05 -17.62 -14.72
N ARG A 79 -39.81 -16.39 -14.24
CA ARG A 79 -40.87 -15.41 -13.97
C ARG A 79 -41.53 -14.93 -15.26
N GLU A 80 -40.79 -14.73 -16.34
CA GLU A 80 -41.32 -14.36 -17.66
C GLU A 80 -42.19 -15.47 -18.25
N VAL A 81 -41.76 -16.73 -18.14
CA VAL A 81 -42.56 -17.90 -18.56
C VAL A 81 -43.85 -17.99 -17.75
N PHE A 82 -43.76 -17.91 -16.42
CA PHE A 82 -44.93 -17.92 -15.54
C PHE A 82 -45.91 -16.79 -15.84
N GLN A 83 -45.40 -15.60 -16.18
CA GLN A 83 -46.24 -14.48 -16.62
C GLN A 83 -47.04 -14.82 -17.88
N GLN A 84 -46.40 -15.43 -18.88
CA GLN A 84 -47.05 -15.82 -20.14
C GLN A 84 -48.14 -16.88 -19.88
N GLU A 85 -47.85 -17.89 -19.06
CA GLU A 85 -48.81 -18.92 -18.65
C GLU A 85 -50.01 -18.34 -17.90
N CYS A 86 -49.77 -17.37 -17.01
CA CYS A 86 -50.83 -16.66 -16.28
C CYS A 86 -51.71 -15.83 -17.22
N LEU A 87 -51.11 -15.12 -18.18
CA LEU A 87 -51.84 -14.32 -19.15
C LEU A 87 -52.70 -15.19 -20.09
N ALA A 88 -52.21 -16.37 -20.47
CA ALA A 88 -52.95 -17.34 -21.28
C ALA A 88 -54.20 -17.87 -20.56
N ARG A 89 -54.18 -17.94 -19.22
CA ARG A 89 -55.31 -18.35 -18.37
C ARG A 89 -56.36 -17.24 -18.13
N GLY A 90 -56.17 -16.04 -18.66
CA GLY A 90 -57.14 -14.96 -18.57
C GLY A 90 -57.19 -14.28 -17.19
N TYR A 91 -58.40 -14.02 -16.67
CA TYR A 91 -58.57 -13.21 -15.45
C TYR A 91 -58.04 -13.90 -14.18
N GLU A 92 -58.29 -15.19 -14.03
CA GLU A 92 -57.81 -15.96 -12.87
C GLU A 92 -56.28 -16.02 -12.83
N GLY A 93 -55.63 -16.30 -13.95
CA GLY A 93 -54.17 -16.30 -14.03
C GLY A 93 -53.55 -14.92 -13.78
N LYS A 94 -54.21 -13.82 -14.17
CA LYS A 94 -53.74 -12.47 -13.77
C LYS A 94 -53.72 -12.30 -12.26
N ARG A 95 -54.71 -12.84 -11.53
CA ARG A 95 -54.75 -12.76 -10.07
C ARG A 95 -53.58 -13.51 -9.43
N ASP A 96 -53.34 -14.76 -9.87
CA ASP A 96 -52.19 -15.58 -9.43
C ASP A 96 -50.84 -14.87 -9.68
N TRP A 97 -50.71 -14.20 -10.84
CA TRP A 97 -49.53 -13.41 -11.17
C TRP A 97 -49.28 -12.25 -10.19
N PHE A 98 -50.33 -11.52 -9.81
CA PHE A 98 -50.23 -10.40 -8.88
C PHE A 98 -49.94 -10.86 -7.45
N GLU A 99 -50.54 -11.98 -7.00
CA GLU A 99 -50.32 -12.55 -5.67
C GLU A 99 -48.85 -12.92 -5.44
N THR A 100 -48.21 -13.52 -6.45
CA THR A 100 -46.79 -13.94 -6.37
C THR A 100 -45.77 -12.81 -6.60
N ARG A 101 -46.23 -11.60 -6.97
CA ARG A 101 -45.33 -10.49 -7.35
C ARG A 101 -44.53 -9.96 -6.16
N ALA A 102 -45.17 -9.79 -5.01
CA ALA A 102 -44.52 -9.24 -3.82
C ALA A 102 -43.36 -10.13 -3.34
N GLU A 103 -43.56 -11.45 -3.36
CA GLU A 103 -42.53 -12.42 -2.99
C GLU A 103 -41.32 -12.35 -3.95
N TYR A 104 -41.59 -12.32 -5.27
CA TYR A 104 -40.53 -12.20 -6.27
C TYR A 104 -39.73 -10.91 -6.12
N GLU A 105 -40.37 -9.77 -5.92
CA GLU A 105 -39.67 -8.48 -5.75
C GLU A 105 -38.84 -8.45 -4.46
N SER A 106 -39.37 -9.00 -3.36
CA SER A 106 -38.63 -9.15 -2.10
C SER A 106 -37.38 -10.02 -2.28
N TRP A 107 -37.51 -11.15 -2.98
CA TRP A 107 -36.38 -12.01 -3.31
C TRP A 107 -35.37 -11.31 -4.23
N ARG A 108 -35.85 -10.65 -5.30
CA ARG A 108 -35.01 -9.94 -6.28
C ARG A 108 -34.21 -8.82 -5.62
N SER A 109 -34.85 -8.05 -4.74
CA SER A 109 -34.21 -6.98 -3.98
C SER A 109 -33.07 -7.52 -3.11
N ARG A 110 -33.34 -8.58 -2.31
CA ARG A 110 -32.33 -9.22 -1.45
C ARG A 110 -31.16 -9.80 -2.26
N ALA A 111 -31.45 -10.55 -3.32
CA ALA A 111 -30.44 -11.14 -4.19
C ALA A 111 -29.63 -10.07 -4.94
N GLY A 112 -30.27 -8.97 -5.37
CA GLY A 112 -29.62 -7.83 -5.99
C GLY A 112 -28.66 -7.10 -5.04
N ASN A 113 -29.08 -6.87 -3.79
CA ASN A 113 -28.23 -6.26 -2.76
C ASN A 113 -27.02 -7.14 -2.43
N PHE A 114 -27.21 -8.45 -2.33
CA PHE A 114 -26.11 -9.40 -2.14
C PHE A 114 -25.14 -9.38 -3.33
N HIS A 115 -25.66 -9.40 -4.56
CA HIS A 115 -24.85 -9.32 -5.79
C HIS A 115 -23.98 -8.06 -5.82
N GLN A 116 -24.57 -6.89 -5.53
CA GLN A 116 -23.84 -5.62 -5.45
C GLN A 116 -22.78 -5.62 -4.33
N THR A 117 -23.10 -6.20 -3.17
CA THR A 117 -22.14 -6.30 -2.05
C THR A 117 -20.93 -7.15 -2.45
N MET A 118 -21.17 -8.29 -3.10
CA MET A 118 -20.10 -9.15 -3.58
C MET A 118 -19.26 -8.49 -4.69
N GLN A 119 -19.89 -7.74 -5.59
CA GLN A 119 -19.19 -6.97 -6.63
C GLN A 119 -18.28 -5.88 -6.03
N LYS A 120 -18.74 -5.18 -4.99
CA LYS A 120 -17.93 -4.20 -4.25
C LYS A 120 -16.74 -4.86 -3.56
N ALA A 121 -16.97 -5.98 -2.89
CA ALA A 121 -15.90 -6.76 -2.24
C ALA A 121 -14.86 -7.26 -3.25
N LEU A 122 -15.27 -7.74 -4.43
CA LEU A 122 -14.36 -8.13 -5.51
C LEU A 122 -13.51 -6.96 -6.01
N SER A 123 -14.13 -5.79 -6.19
CA SER A 123 -13.41 -4.56 -6.58
C SER A 123 -12.38 -4.15 -5.52
N GLU A 124 -12.72 -4.30 -4.24
CA GLU A 124 -11.84 -4.03 -3.12
C GLU A 124 -10.65 -5.01 -3.08
N ILE A 125 -10.92 -6.32 -3.17
CA ILE A 125 -9.88 -7.36 -3.24
C ILE A 125 -8.94 -7.10 -4.41
N ALA A 126 -9.46 -6.79 -5.60
CA ALA A 126 -8.65 -6.48 -6.78
C ALA A 126 -7.82 -5.20 -6.63
N ARG A 127 -8.29 -4.21 -5.86
CA ARG A 127 -7.49 -3.04 -5.49
C ARG A 127 -6.34 -3.45 -4.57
N ILE A 128 -6.64 -4.19 -3.49
CA ILE A 128 -5.63 -4.66 -2.53
C ILE A 128 -4.54 -5.49 -3.22
N MET A 129 -4.91 -6.39 -4.13
CA MET A 129 -3.94 -7.18 -4.91
C MET A 129 -3.02 -6.29 -5.77
N ARG A 130 -3.56 -5.25 -6.41
CA ARG A 130 -2.76 -4.30 -7.20
C ARG A 130 -1.80 -3.50 -6.33
N ASP A 131 -2.26 -3.07 -5.16
CA ASP A 131 -1.44 -2.32 -4.21
C ASP A 131 -0.31 -3.20 -3.65
N GLN A 132 -0.61 -4.44 -3.27
CA GLN A 132 0.38 -5.44 -2.83
C GLN A 132 1.42 -5.71 -3.92
N ASN A 133 1.00 -5.89 -5.17
CA ASN A 133 1.90 -6.11 -6.31
C ASN A 133 2.77 -4.87 -6.59
N ARG A 134 2.22 -3.66 -6.46
CA ARG A 134 2.97 -2.41 -6.60
C ARG A 134 4.05 -2.30 -5.52
N SER A 135 3.68 -2.50 -4.25
CA SER A 135 4.65 -2.47 -3.15
C SER A 135 5.70 -3.58 -3.25
N ALA A 136 5.35 -4.76 -3.76
CA ALA A 136 6.32 -5.83 -4.03
C ALA A 136 7.26 -5.48 -5.19
N GLY A 137 6.73 -4.89 -6.26
CA GLY A 137 7.50 -4.37 -7.38
C GLY A 137 8.50 -3.30 -6.94
N ASP A 138 8.05 -2.27 -6.24
CA ASP A 138 8.90 -1.17 -5.76
C ASP A 138 10.05 -1.67 -4.87
N ARG A 139 9.77 -2.63 -3.96
CA ARG A 139 10.80 -3.28 -3.14
C ARG A 139 11.78 -4.10 -3.98
N SER A 140 11.29 -4.85 -4.98
CA SER A 140 12.13 -5.63 -5.89
C SER A 140 13.04 -4.74 -6.73
N PHE A 141 12.50 -3.65 -7.29
CA PHE A 141 13.29 -2.69 -8.07
C PHE A 141 14.35 -1.99 -7.20
N GLY A 142 14.00 -1.62 -5.96
CA GLY A 142 14.97 -1.07 -5.01
C GLY A 142 16.09 -2.06 -4.65
N ALA A 143 15.73 -3.32 -4.36
CA ALA A 143 16.70 -4.36 -4.04
C ALA A 143 17.61 -4.70 -5.23
N GLN A 144 17.05 -4.83 -6.44
CA GLN A 144 17.81 -5.09 -7.67
C GLN A 144 18.77 -3.93 -7.99
N ARG A 145 18.31 -2.67 -7.85
CA ARG A 145 19.17 -1.49 -7.99
C ARG A 145 20.31 -1.48 -6.98
N ASN A 146 20.04 -1.83 -5.72
CA ASN A 146 21.09 -1.92 -4.71
C ASN A 146 22.11 -3.03 -5.01
N THR A 147 21.66 -4.19 -5.49
CA THR A 147 22.56 -5.27 -5.94
C THR A 147 23.43 -4.83 -7.11
N LEU A 148 22.86 -4.15 -8.10
CA LEU A 148 23.61 -3.60 -9.25
C LEU A 148 24.62 -2.53 -8.81
N ARG A 149 24.28 -1.70 -7.82
CA ARG A 149 25.22 -0.76 -7.19
C ARG A 149 26.39 -1.50 -6.52
N LEU A 150 26.11 -2.51 -5.70
CA LEU A 150 27.14 -3.30 -5.02
C LEU A 150 28.09 -3.97 -6.03
N LEU A 151 27.53 -4.50 -7.12
CA LEU A 151 28.30 -5.08 -8.22
C LEU A 151 29.21 -4.03 -8.88
N ALA A 152 28.68 -2.87 -9.24
CA ALA A 152 29.45 -1.81 -9.88
C ALA A 152 30.59 -1.28 -8.98
N LEU A 153 30.33 -1.14 -7.67
CA LEU A 153 31.36 -0.78 -6.68
C LEU A 153 32.45 -1.87 -6.54
N ALA A 154 32.07 -3.15 -6.55
CA ALA A 154 33.03 -4.25 -6.46
C ALA A 154 33.95 -4.28 -7.70
N VAL A 155 33.39 -4.07 -8.89
CA VAL A 155 34.15 -3.97 -10.16
C VAL A 155 35.12 -2.79 -10.13
N SER A 156 34.66 -1.61 -9.71
CA SER A 156 35.51 -0.42 -9.59
C SER A 156 36.69 -0.66 -8.63
N LYS A 157 36.43 -1.27 -7.46
CA LYS A 157 37.49 -1.64 -6.51
C LYS A 157 38.47 -2.65 -7.09
N HIS A 158 37.98 -3.63 -7.84
CA HIS A 158 38.81 -4.64 -8.50
C HIS A 158 39.72 -4.02 -9.57
N GLN A 159 39.17 -3.15 -10.42
CA GLN A 159 39.95 -2.37 -11.41
C GLN A 159 41.04 -1.52 -10.74
N ALA A 160 40.69 -0.83 -9.65
CA ALA A 160 41.64 -0.02 -8.88
C ALA A 160 42.72 -0.85 -8.16
N ALA A 161 42.42 -2.11 -7.81
CA ALA A 161 43.40 -3.02 -7.22
C ALA A 161 44.40 -3.51 -8.27
N HIS A 162 43.93 -3.90 -9.46
CA HIS A 162 44.79 -4.25 -10.61
C HIS A 162 45.70 -3.10 -11.03
N ALA A 163 45.15 -1.89 -11.16
CA ALA A 163 45.94 -0.70 -11.48
C ALA A 163 47.04 -0.40 -10.44
N ARG A 164 46.76 -0.63 -9.15
CA ARG A 164 47.74 -0.45 -8.05
C ARG A 164 48.80 -1.54 -8.00
N ALA A 165 48.46 -2.77 -8.38
CA ALA A 165 49.41 -3.88 -8.43
C ALA A 165 50.39 -3.77 -9.61
N GLY A 166 50.16 -2.83 -10.55
CA GLY A 166 51.01 -2.66 -11.73
C GLY A 166 50.92 -3.81 -12.73
N GLY A 167 49.97 -4.73 -12.54
CA GLY A 167 49.71 -5.86 -13.42
C GLY A 167 48.78 -5.49 -14.56
N VAL A 168 48.96 -6.16 -15.70
CA VAL A 168 47.95 -6.17 -16.78
C VAL A 168 46.86 -7.13 -16.33
N ALA A 169 45.61 -6.69 -16.30
CA ALA A 169 44.49 -7.55 -15.94
C ALA A 169 44.36 -8.72 -16.93
N GLU A 170 43.88 -9.86 -16.46
CA GLU A 170 43.70 -11.01 -17.34
C GLU A 170 42.59 -10.74 -18.38
N GLN A 171 42.67 -11.40 -19.54
CA GLN A 171 41.68 -11.22 -20.62
C GLN A 171 40.23 -11.44 -20.13
N GLN A 172 40.05 -12.35 -19.19
CA GLN A 172 38.75 -12.70 -18.59
C GLN A 172 38.20 -11.54 -17.74
N ASP A 173 39.06 -10.79 -17.07
CA ASP A 173 38.69 -9.59 -16.31
C ASP A 173 38.24 -8.47 -17.24
N TYR A 174 38.93 -8.26 -18.36
CA TYR A 174 38.53 -7.29 -19.38
C TYR A 174 37.18 -7.63 -20.01
N GLU A 175 36.94 -8.90 -20.32
CA GLU A 175 35.66 -9.35 -20.87
C GLU A 175 34.52 -9.16 -19.87
N LEU A 176 34.76 -9.48 -18.59
CA LEU A 176 33.81 -9.23 -17.51
C LEU A 176 33.50 -7.73 -17.39
N TRP A 177 34.52 -6.87 -17.35
CA TRP A 177 34.32 -5.42 -17.27
C TRP A 177 33.55 -4.88 -18.47
N ARG A 178 33.83 -5.38 -19.68
CA ARG A 178 33.15 -4.96 -20.90
C ARG A 178 31.66 -5.32 -20.87
N VAL A 179 31.31 -6.52 -20.41
CA VAL A 179 29.89 -6.95 -20.29
C VAL A 179 29.18 -6.14 -19.21
N LEU A 180 29.86 -5.83 -18.11
CA LEU A 180 29.28 -5.02 -17.02
C LEU A 180 29.08 -3.55 -17.42
N ASP A 181 29.95 -2.99 -18.25
CA ASP A 181 29.77 -1.64 -18.81
C ASP A 181 28.57 -1.55 -19.80
N GLN A 182 28.12 -2.68 -20.36
CA GLN A 182 26.95 -2.75 -21.24
C GLN A 182 25.62 -2.85 -20.47
N LEU A 183 25.66 -3.10 -19.16
CA LEU A 183 24.45 -3.13 -18.35
C LEU A 183 23.91 -1.71 -18.15
N THR A 184 22.66 -1.50 -18.54
CA THR A 184 21.92 -0.26 -18.30
C THR A 184 20.85 -0.45 -17.25
N VAL A 185 20.62 0.61 -16.48
CA VAL A 185 19.58 0.68 -15.46
C VAL A 185 18.69 1.86 -15.79
N PRO A 186 17.35 1.69 -15.80
CA PRO A 186 16.46 2.83 -15.91
C PRO A 186 16.66 3.73 -14.68
N THR A 187 16.79 5.05 -14.86
CA THR A 187 16.95 6.05 -13.79
C THR A 187 16.04 7.26 -14.03
N GLY A 188 15.67 7.97 -12.96
CA GLY A 188 14.77 9.14 -13.05
C GLY A 188 13.27 8.82 -13.20
N PRO A 189 12.42 9.87 -13.22
CA PRO A 189 10.96 9.74 -13.38
C PRO A 189 10.57 9.20 -14.76
N ASP A 190 11.36 9.49 -15.79
CA ASP A 190 11.10 9.08 -17.18
C ASP A 190 11.72 7.70 -17.55
N GLN A 191 12.36 7.03 -16.58
CA GLN A 191 12.97 5.69 -16.75
C GLN A 191 14.07 5.62 -17.83
N ASP A 192 14.83 6.69 -18.00
CA ASP A 192 15.94 6.73 -18.97
C ASP A 192 17.00 5.68 -18.65
N GLN A 193 17.38 4.90 -19.66
CA GLN A 193 18.39 3.84 -19.54
C GLN A 193 19.78 4.46 -19.45
N VAL A 194 20.43 4.31 -18.30
CA VAL A 194 21.77 4.85 -18.02
C VAL A 194 22.72 3.72 -17.69
N SER A 195 23.97 3.77 -18.17
CA SER A 195 24.98 2.73 -17.88
C SER A 195 25.30 2.65 -16.38
N LEU A 196 25.75 1.50 -15.88
CA LEU A 196 26.16 1.34 -14.49
C LEU A 196 27.25 2.34 -14.06
N ARG A 197 28.16 2.71 -14.97
CA ARG A 197 29.24 3.65 -14.72
C ARG A 197 28.72 5.08 -14.58
N THR A 198 27.87 5.51 -15.52
CA THR A 198 27.19 6.81 -15.45
C THR A 198 26.25 6.89 -14.25
N MET A 199 25.61 5.79 -13.87
CA MET A 199 24.80 5.70 -12.66
C MET A 199 25.64 5.96 -11.39
N LEU A 200 26.85 5.40 -11.30
CA LEU A 200 27.77 5.65 -10.19
C LEU A 200 28.29 7.09 -10.17
N ASP A 201 28.66 7.63 -11.33
CA ASP A 201 29.29 8.94 -11.45
C ASP A 201 28.29 10.10 -11.27
N VAL A 202 27.11 10.00 -11.89
CA VAL A 202 26.13 11.10 -11.98
C VAL A 202 25.07 11.06 -10.88
N TYR A 203 24.57 9.87 -10.55
CA TYR A 203 23.47 9.70 -9.60
C TYR A 203 23.93 9.25 -8.21
N TRP A 204 25.19 8.83 -8.08
CA TRP A 204 25.69 8.20 -6.85
C TRP A 204 26.95 8.85 -6.25
N THR A 205 27.39 9.99 -6.76
CA THR A 205 28.40 10.82 -6.07
C THR A 205 27.78 11.42 -4.79
N GLU A 206 28.05 10.75 -3.67
CA GLU A 206 27.77 11.13 -2.28
C GLU A 206 26.45 11.88 -2.00
N VAL A 207 25.33 11.16 -2.05
CA VAL A 207 24.28 11.39 -1.05
C VAL A 207 24.53 10.39 0.07
N ASN A 208 25.37 10.78 1.05
CA ASN A 208 25.26 10.17 2.36
C ASN A 208 23.81 10.41 2.79
N PRO A 209 23.01 9.37 3.08
CA PRO A 209 21.72 9.59 3.69
C PRO A 209 22.01 10.36 4.98
N VAL A 210 21.53 11.61 5.03
CA VAL A 210 21.62 12.44 6.23
C VAL A 210 21.04 11.59 7.35
N SER A 211 21.87 11.23 8.32
CA SER A 211 21.36 10.45 9.45
C SER A 211 20.25 11.25 10.12
N ASP A 212 19.24 10.59 10.73
CA ASP A 212 18.20 11.29 11.51
C ASP A 212 18.78 12.34 12.48
N VAL A 213 20.01 12.13 12.93
CA VAL A 213 20.75 13.04 13.81
C VAL A 213 21.20 14.31 13.07
N GLU A 214 21.70 14.18 11.85
CA GLU A 214 22.11 15.30 11.00
C GLU A 214 20.90 16.06 10.42
N GLU A 215 19.79 15.36 10.17
CA GLU A 215 18.55 15.99 9.68
C GLU A 215 17.92 16.83 10.79
N ARG A 216 17.87 16.29 12.02
CA ARG A 216 17.46 17.04 13.22
C ARG A 216 18.40 18.21 13.51
N ARG A 217 19.71 18.08 13.25
CA ARG A 217 20.67 19.17 13.42
C ARG A 217 20.46 20.27 12.36
N ALA A 218 20.26 19.89 11.10
CA ALA A 218 19.98 20.83 10.02
C ALA A 218 18.64 21.55 10.20
N ASP A 219 17.62 20.87 10.72
CA ASP A 219 16.34 21.48 11.05
C ASP A 219 16.42 22.39 12.28
N ALA A 220 17.21 22.03 13.29
CA ALA A 220 17.52 22.92 14.41
C ALA A 220 18.27 24.18 13.94
N GLU A 221 19.25 24.04 13.05
CA GLU A 221 20.00 25.17 12.47
C GLU A 221 19.11 26.06 11.58
N ARG A 222 18.17 25.47 10.82
CA ARG A 222 17.16 26.21 10.03
C ARG A 222 16.15 26.93 10.93
N MET A 223 15.70 26.32 12.01
CA MET A 223 14.84 26.97 13.00
C MET A 223 15.56 28.12 13.70
N MET A 224 16.85 27.99 13.99
CA MET A 224 17.66 29.04 14.62
C MET A 224 17.95 30.21 13.68
N ARG A 225 18.13 29.96 12.36
CA ARG A 225 18.25 31.02 11.34
C ARG A 225 16.92 31.69 11.00
N GLY A 226 15.80 30.96 11.08
CA GLY A 226 14.46 31.45 10.82
C GLY A 226 13.75 32.05 12.04
N ALA A 227 14.34 31.93 13.23
CA ALA A 227 13.80 32.54 14.43
C ALA A 227 13.81 34.07 14.28
N PRO A 228 12.66 34.76 14.41
CA PRO A 228 12.65 36.22 14.48
C PRO A 228 13.52 36.63 15.65
N GLY A 229 14.52 37.47 15.38
CA GLY A 229 15.51 37.93 16.35
C GLY A 229 14.89 38.14 17.73
N GLY A 230 15.33 37.31 18.68
CA GLY A 230 14.76 37.26 20.01
C GLY A 230 14.74 38.66 20.62
N GLN A 231 13.55 39.11 21.01
CA GLN A 231 13.16 39.94 22.17
C GLN A 231 14.14 40.96 22.81
N SER A 232 15.22 41.39 22.16
CA SER A 232 16.13 42.43 22.65
C SER A 232 15.91 43.78 21.96
N SER A 233 15.14 43.83 20.87
CA SER A 233 14.81 45.07 20.17
C SER A 233 13.70 45.91 20.81
N ARG A 234 13.05 45.42 21.88
CA ARG A 234 11.94 46.14 22.56
C ARG A 234 12.36 47.10 23.67
N TYR A 235 13.67 47.32 23.89
CA TYR A 235 14.17 48.35 24.81
C TYR A 235 15.22 49.28 24.18
N ALA A 236 15.10 49.58 22.89
CA ALA A 236 15.80 50.73 22.30
C ALA A 236 14.91 51.97 22.42
N GLY A 237 14.74 52.52 23.63
CA GLY A 237 13.83 53.67 23.78
C GLY A 237 13.60 54.24 25.18
N VAL A 238 14.49 54.03 26.15
CA VAL A 238 14.37 54.73 27.44
C VAL A 238 15.65 55.52 27.71
N PRO A 239 15.60 56.86 27.75
CA PRO A 239 16.75 57.67 28.14
C PRO A 239 16.87 57.60 29.67
N ARG A 240 18.02 57.16 30.19
CA ARG A 240 18.31 57.34 31.62
C ARG A 240 19.73 57.80 31.90
N ALA A 241 19.76 59.04 32.40
CA ALA A 241 20.66 59.64 33.37
C ALA A 241 22.15 59.72 33.04
N ARG A 242 22.57 60.94 32.67
CA ARG A 242 23.86 61.52 33.05
C ARG A 242 24.07 61.29 34.55
N HIS A 243 25.09 60.54 34.94
CA HIS A 243 25.68 60.65 36.26
C HIS A 243 27.03 61.32 36.14
N VAL A 244 27.20 62.32 36.99
CA VAL A 244 28.35 63.20 37.16
C VAL A 244 29.49 62.44 37.86
N ASP A 245 30.70 62.93 37.60
CA ASP A 245 32.02 62.62 38.13
C ASP A 245 32.13 61.91 39.48
N ASN A 246 33.12 61.02 39.57
CA ASN A 246 34.00 60.95 40.73
C ASN A 246 35.37 60.37 40.32
N GLY A 247 36.18 61.21 39.68
CA GLY A 247 37.62 60.98 39.60
C GLY A 247 38.25 61.27 40.97
N LYS A 248 38.50 60.22 41.75
CA LYS A 248 39.52 60.24 42.80
C LYS A 248 40.73 59.47 42.27
N GLY A 249 41.82 60.21 42.07
CA GLY A 249 43.12 59.66 41.70
C GLY A 249 43.80 58.94 42.85
N LEU A 250 44.50 57.87 42.48
CA LEU A 250 45.69 57.25 43.06
C LEU A 250 46.28 56.49 41.84
N ALA A 251 47.50 56.71 41.35
CA ALA A 251 48.74 57.21 41.93
C ALA A 251 49.51 58.09 40.94
#